data_AF-A0A660ZU81-F1
#
_entry.id   AF-A0A660ZU81-F1
#
_cell.length_a   1.000
_cell.length_b   1.000
_cell.length_c   1.000
_cell.angle_alpha   90.00
_cell.angle_beta   90.00
_cell.angle_gamma   90.00
#
_symmetry.space_group_name_H-M   'P 1'
#
loop_
_entity.id
_entity.type
_entity.pdbx_description
1 polymer ?
#
loop_
_entity_poly.entity_id
_entity_poly.type
_entity_poly.pdbx_seq_one_letter_code
_entity_poly.pdbx_strand_id
1 'polypeptide(L)' 'DNHTKTARARADYGSLLTTMKRYTEAEDQLTQAYEVNRAELGADHTVTHNGARLLVDLYEAMGRAKDAERYRVLMGE' A
#
# COMPACT_ATOMS: atom_id res chain seq x y z
N ASP A 1 -3.35 18.27 5.88
CA ASP A 1 -2.55 17.93 7.07
C ASP A 1 -3.05 16.72 7.87
N ASN A 2 -4.37 16.53 8.10
CA ASN A 2 -4.85 15.36 8.86
C ASN A 2 -4.92 14.04 8.05
N HIS A 3 -4.99 14.14 6.72
CA HIS A 3 -5.19 13.01 5.81
C HIS A 3 -3.99 12.04 5.76
N THR A 4 -2.76 12.54 5.85
CA THR A 4 -1.54 11.71 5.76
C THR A 4 -1.33 10.86 7.01
N LYS A 5 -1.65 11.38 8.20
CA LYS A 5 -1.61 10.61 9.45
C LYS A 5 -2.65 9.49 9.45
N THR A 6 -3.85 9.76 8.94
CA THR A 6 -4.87 8.73 8.76
C THR A 6 -4.45 7.69 7.73
N ALA A 7 -3.85 8.10 6.60
CA ALA A 7 -3.31 7.18 5.60
C ALA A 7 -2.19 6.30 6.18
N ARG A 8 -1.32 6.85 7.03
CA ARG A 8 -0.30 6.08 7.72
C ARG A 8 -0.91 4.99 8.62
N ALA A 9 -1.87 5.37 9.46
CA ALA A 9 -2.57 4.41 10.32
C ALA A 9 -3.28 3.30 9.52
N ARG A 10 -3.85 3.63 8.35
CA ARG A 10 -4.43 2.65 7.43
C ARG A 10 -3.37 1.72 6.83
N ALA A 11 -2.20 2.24 6.48
CA ALA A 11 -1.09 1.43 5.99
C ALA A 11 -0.61 0.42 7.05
N ASP A 12 -0.44 0.87 8.29
CA ASP A 12 -0.08 0.01 9.43
C ASP A 12 -1.17 -1.05 9.69
N TYR A 13 -2.45 -0.69 9.62
CA TYR A 13 -3.56 -1.64 9.77
C TYR A 13 -3.62 -2.66 8.63
N GLY A 14 -3.40 -2.24 7.37
CA GLY A 14 -3.32 -3.13 6.22
C GLY A 14 -2.16 -4.13 6.31
N SER A 15 -1.00 -3.70 6.82
CA SER A 15 0.13 -4.59 7.08
C SER A 15 -0.19 -5.65 8.13
N LEU A 16 -0.87 -5.26 9.22
CA LEU A 16 -1.34 -6.20 10.24
C LEU A 16 -2.34 -7.21 9.66
N LEU A 17 -3.30 -6.75 8.86
CA LEU A 17 -4.28 -7.61 8.19
C LEU A 17 -3.61 -8.61 7.22
N THR A 18 -2.54 -8.19 6.55
CA THR A 18 -1.72 -9.07 5.69
C THR A 18 -1.12 -10.21 6.51
N THR A 19 -0.56 -9.90 7.68
CA THR A 19 -0.01 -10.91 8.60
C THR A 19 -1.08 -11.86 9.13
N MET A 20 -2.31 -11.36 9.32
CA MET A 20 -3.48 -12.16 9.71
C MET A 20 -4.10 -12.96 8.54
N LYS A 21 -3.52 -12.90 7.34
CA LYS A 21 -4.04 -13.49 6.10
C LYS A 21 -5.44 -12.98 5.70
N ARG A 22 -5.83 -11.80 6.20
CA ARG A 22 -7.08 -11.11 5.84
C ARG A 22 -6.84 -10.22 4.64
N TYR A 23 -6.51 -10.86 3.52
CA TYR A 23 -5.91 -10.20 2.38
C TYR A 23 -6.83 -9.18 1.69
N THR A 24 -8.12 -9.47 1.55
CA THR A 24 -9.08 -8.55 0.93
C THR A 24 -9.23 -7.24 1.71
N GLU A 25 -9.26 -7.31 3.05
CA GLU A 25 -9.34 -6.12 3.89
C GLU A 25 -8.02 -5.36 3.91
N ALA A 26 -6.89 -6.08 3.89
CA ALA A 26 -5.58 -5.46 3.75
C ALA A 26 -5.49 -4.66 2.43
N GLU A 27 -6.00 -5.22 1.33
CA GLU A 27 -5.97 -4.60 0.00
C GLU A 27 -6.71 -3.25 -0.01
N ASP A 28 -7.92 -3.20 0.56
CA ASP A 28 -8.71 -1.98 0.68
C ASP A 28 -7.97 -0.91 1.50
N GLN A 29 -7.44 -1.28 2.67
CA GLN A 29 -6.77 -0.34 3.56
C GLN A 29 -5.45 0.20 2.98
N LEU A 30 -4.65 -0.68 2.37
CA LEU A 30 -3.38 -0.30 1.74
C LEU A 30 -3.59 0.54 0.47
N THR A 31 -4.61 0.22 -0.34
CA THR A 31 -4.91 0.98 -1.57
C THR A 31 -5.38 2.39 -1.23
N GLN A 32 -6.31 2.54 -0.29
CA GLN A 32 -6.75 3.85 0.17
C GLN A 32 -5.60 4.68 0.78
N ALA A 33 -4.73 4.04 1.57
CA ALA A 33 -3.56 4.70 2.12
C ALA A 33 -2.61 5.19 1.01
N TYR A 34 -2.36 4.35 0.00
CA TYR A 34 -1.50 4.69 -1.13
C TYR A 34 -2.06 5.86 -1.94
N GLU A 35 -3.35 5.85 -2.26
CA GLU A 35 -3.98 6.93 -3.04
C GLU A 35 -3.93 8.28 -2.33
N VAL A 36 -4.23 8.30 -1.02
CA VAL A 36 -4.14 9.53 -0.22
C VAL A 36 -2.69 10.04 -0.14
N ASN A 37 -1.73 9.15 0.12
CA ASN A 37 -0.32 9.54 0.19
C ASN A 37 0.19 10.04 -1.16
N ARG A 38 -0.19 9.38 -2.26
CA ARG A 38 0.18 9.80 -3.61
C ARG A 38 -0.43 11.16 -3.99
N ALA A 39 -1.68 11.41 -3.62
CA ALA A 39 -2.35 12.67 -3.92
C ALA A 39 -1.78 13.84 -3.11
N GLU A 40 -1.48 13.63 -1.83
CA GLU A 40 -1.01 14.69 -0.93
C GLU A 40 0.51 14.93 -1.00
N LEU A 41 1.30 13.86 -1.15
CA LEU A 41 2.77 13.90 -1.06
C LEU A 41 3.46 13.71 -2.42
N GLY A 42 2.74 13.22 -3.43
CA GLY A 42 3.29 12.86 -4.73
C GLY A 42 3.78 11.40 -4.80
N ALA A 43 4.08 10.95 -6.02
CA ALA A 43 4.50 9.57 -6.30
C ALA A 43 5.92 9.25 -5.79
N ASP A 44 6.83 10.22 -5.88
CA ASP A 44 8.25 10.06 -5.52
C ASP A 44 8.50 10.09 -3.99
N HIS A 45 7.49 10.48 -3.20
CA HIS A 45 7.66 10.61 -1.77
C HIS A 45 7.83 9.24 -1.09
N THR A 46 8.76 9.16 -0.13
CA THR A 46 9.10 7.91 0.57
C THR A 46 7.90 7.23 1.22
N VAL A 47 6.92 8.00 1.71
CA VAL A 47 5.68 7.44 2.29
C VAL A 47 4.80 6.77 1.24
N THR A 48 4.74 7.33 0.03
CA THR A 48 4.01 6.75 -1.11
C THR A 48 4.68 5.47 -1.59
N HIS A 49 6.02 5.47 -1.70
CA HIS A 49 6.79 4.25 -1.98
C HIS A 49 6.57 3.15 -0.94
N ASN A 50 6.55 3.49 0.35
CA ASN A 50 6.25 2.52 1.41
C ASN A 50 4.85 1.93 1.27
N GLY A 51 3.84 2.74 0.90
CA GLY A 51 2.50 2.24 0.60
C GLY A 51 2.46 1.25 -0.56
N ALA A 52 3.16 1.57 -1.66
CA ALA A 52 3.29 0.67 -2.81
C ALA A 52 4.02 -0.63 -2.46
N ARG A 53 5.11 -0.56 -1.69
CA ARG A 53 5.86 -1.72 -1.19
C ARG A 53 4.98 -2.67 -0.38
N LEU A 54 4.12 -2.13 0.49
CA LEU A 54 3.17 -2.93 1.28
C LEU A 54 2.12 -3.61 0.39
N LEU A 55 1.66 -2.94 -0.67
CA LEU A 55 0.75 -3.55 -1.66
C LEU A 55 1.45 -4.68 -2.41
N VAL A 56 2.70 -4.50 -2.84
CA VAL A 56 3.50 -5.58 -3.47
C VAL A 56 3.57 -6.80 -2.55
N ASP A 57 3.96 -6.61 -1.29
CA ASP A 57 4.10 -7.70 -0.31
C ASP A 57 2.77 -8.45 -0.09
N LEU A 58 1.66 -7.70 0.03
CA LEU A 58 0.32 -8.25 0.11
C LEU A 58 -0.03 -9.11 -1.11
N TYR A 59 0.18 -8.59 -2.32
CA TYR A 59 -0.15 -9.31 -3.56
C TYR A 59 0.74 -10.53 -3.77
N GLU A 60 2.02 -10.47 -3.38
CA GLU A 60 2.91 -11.63 -3.38
C GLU A 60 2.43 -12.69 -2.38
N ALA A 61 2.00 -12.28 -1.17
CA ALA A 61 1.42 -13.19 -0.18
C ALA A 61 0.09 -13.83 -0.63
N MET A 62 -0.68 -13.14 -1.49
CA MET A 62 -1.88 -13.68 -2.15
C MET A 62 -1.57 -14.59 -3.36
N GLY A 63 -0.31 -14.64 -3.83
CA GLY A 63 0.06 -15.31 -5.08
C GLY A 63 -0.38 -14.55 -6.35
N ARG A 64 -0.71 -13.26 -6.23
CA ARG A 64 -1.14 -12.37 -7.32
C ARG A 64 0.04 -11.56 -7.88
N ALA A 65 0.99 -12.25 -8.51
CA ALA A 65 2.20 -11.62 -9.04
C ALA A 65 1.94 -10.50 -10.06
N LYS A 66 0.85 -10.58 -10.84
CA LYS A 66 0.49 -9.54 -11.83
C LYS A 66 0.10 -8.21 -11.18
N ASP A 67 -0.61 -8.27 -10.05
CA ASP A 67 -1.00 -7.09 -9.31
C ASP A 67 0.21 -6.51 -8.57
N ALA A 68 1.08 -7.35 -8.01
CA ALA A 68 2.36 -6.93 -7.43
C ALA A 68 3.24 -6.17 -8.45
N GLU A 69 3.39 -6.71 -9.67
CA GLU A 69 4.17 -6.08 -10.74
C GLU A 69 3.68 -4.66 -11.07
N ARG A 70 2.35 -4.46 -11.07
CA ARG A 70 1.76 -3.14 -11.32
C ARG A 70 2.29 -2.09 -10.32
N TYR A 71 2.48 -2.46 -9.07
CA TYR A 71 3.00 -1.56 -8.04
C TYR A 71 4.53 -1.45 -8.06
N ARG A 72 5.27 -2.50 -8.48
CA ARG A 72 6.73 -2.41 -8.72
C ARG A 72 7.07 -1.41 -9.81
N VAL A 73 6.37 -1.48 -10.95
CA VAL A 73 6.55 -0.52 -12.05
C VAL A 73 6.23 0.92 -11.59
N LEU A 74 5.25 1.11 -10.70
CA LEU A 74 4.94 2.43 -10.14
C LEU A 74 6.03 2.95 -9.19
N MET A 75 6.81 2.07 -8.57
CA MET A 75 7.99 2.43 -7.78
C MET A 75 9.24 2.65 -8.63
N GLY A 76 9.18 2.43 -9.95
CA GLY A 76 10.35 2.51 -10.83
C GLY A 76 11.33 1.34 -10.65
N GLU A 77 10.87 0.21 -10.11
CA GLU A 77 11.61 -1.07 -10.10
C GLU A 77 11.46 -1.84 -11.42
#